data_AF-A0A3B9JDD1-F1
#
_entry.id   AF-A0A3B9JDD1-F1
#
_cell.length_a   1.000
_cell.length_b   1.000
_cell.length_c   1.000
_cell.angle_alpha   90.00
_cell.angle_beta   90.00
_cell.angle_gamma   90.00
#
_symmetry.space_group_name_H-M   'P 1'
#
loop_
_entity.id
_entity.type
_entity.pdbx_description
1 polymer ?
#
loop_
_entity_poly.entity_id
_entity_poly.type
_entity_poly.pdbx_seq_one_letter_code
_entity_poly.pdbx_strand_id
1 'polypeptide(L)'
;AYGTFLMRQFFITVPKEIEEAALLDGASRLQILTKIFIPASVPALATQATFTFLYAWNSFLWPLVVINVGKTENHVLTLALNVLRGRASDTPNLILAGAAIAIIPPLIVFILGQRFFVESVTSSGVKG
;
A
#
# COMPACT_ATOMS: atom_id res chain seq x y z
N ALA A 1 -4.28 8.83 -8.45
CA ALA A 1 -3.65 10.16 -8.46
C ALA A 1 -2.64 10.36 -7.31
N TYR A 2 -2.96 10.01 -6.06
CA TYR A 2 -2.08 10.25 -4.90
C TYR A 2 -0.68 9.63 -5.00
N GLY A 3 -0.56 8.34 -5.38
CA GLY A 3 0.74 7.69 -5.52
C GLY A 3 1.68 8.38 -6.52
N THR A 4 1.15 8.82 -7.66
CA THR A 4 1.93 9.58 -8.66
C THR A 4 2.42 10.92 -8.11
N PHE A 5 1.57 11.61 -7.33
CA PHE A 5 1.93 12.88 -6.69
C PHE A 5 3.03 12.68 -5.64
N LEU A 6 2.87 11.70 -4.76
CA LEU A 6 3.84 11.38 -3.70
C LEU A 6 5.20 10.99 -4.29
N MET A 7 5.19 10.16 -5.34
CA MET A 7 6.40 9.77 -6.06
C MET A 7 7.08 10.95 -6.73
N ARG A 8 6.32 11.84 -7.38
CA ARG A 8 6.86 13.07 -7.96
C ARG A 8 7.51 13.96 -6.89
N GLN A 9 6.86 14.10 -5.74
CA GLN A 9 7.38 14.92 -4.64
C GLN A 9 8.71 14.38 -4.13
N PHE A 10 8.86 13.06 -4.03
CA PHE A 10 10.12 12.43 -3.67
C PHE A 10 11.20 12.59 -4.75
N PHE A 11 10.88 12.38 -6.03
CA PHE A 11 11.88 12.51 -7.10
C PHE A 11 12.47 13.93 -7.18
N ILE A 12 11.72 14.97 -6.85
CA ILE A 12 12.22 16.35 -6.82
C ILE A 12 13.19 16.60 -5.65
N THR A 13 13.22 15.76 -4.62
CA THR A 13 14.21 15.88 -3.53
C THR A 13 15.58 15.31 -3.88
N VAL A 14 15.68 14.52 -4.96
CA VAL A 14 16.97 14.00 -5.44
C VAL A 14 17.73 15.13 -6.14
N PRO A 15 18.98 15.46 -5.72
CA PRO A 15 19.76 16.51 -6.35
C PRO A 15 20.02 16.22 -7.83
N LYS A 16 19.86 17.22 -8.69
CA LYS A 16 20.02 17.07 -10.15
C LYS A 16 21.45 16.70 -10.54
N GLU A 17 22.41 17.09 -9.73
CA GLU A 17 23.84 16.84 -9.91
C GLU A 17 24.14 15.32 -9.94
N ILE A 18 23.36 14.50 -9.22
CA ILE A 18 23.49 13.04 -9.24
C ILE A 18 23.07 12.48 -10.60
N GLU A 19 22.01 13.03 -11.19
CA GLU A 19 21.54 12.64 -12.51
C GLU A 19 22.53 13.07 -13.61
N GLU A 20 23.04 14.30 -13.52
CA GLU A 20 24.04 14.85 -14.45
C GLU A 20 25.35 14.04 -14.41
N ALA A 21 25.85 13.70 -13.22
CA ALA A 21 27.02 12.85 -13.06
C ALA A 21 26.81 11.46 -13.68
N ALA A 22 25.66 10.82 -13.43
CA ALA A 22 25.36 9.52 -14.02
C ALA A 22 25.27 9.56 -15.55
N LEU A 23 24.77 10.66 -16.12
CA LEU A 23 24.76 10.86 -17.58
C LEU A 23 26.19 11.04 -18.14
N LEU A 24 27.06 11.77 -17.44
CA LEU A 24 28.48 11.91 -17.80
C LEU A 24 29.22 10.56 -17.73
N ASP A 25 28.85 9.69 -16.78
CA ASP A 25 29.35 8.32 -16.66
C ASP A 25 28.77 7.35 -17.71
N GLY A 26 27.95 7.85 -18.64
CA GLY A 26 27.37 7.07 -19.74
C GLY A 26 26.16 6.22 -19.35
N ALA A 27 25.55 6.46 -18.19
CA ALA A 27 24.35 5.74 -17.78
C ALA A 27 23.14 6.12 -18.65
N SER A 28 22.40 5.12 -19.13
CA SER A 28 21.14 5.35 -19.82
C SER A 28 20.04 5.82 -18.86
N ARG A 29 19.01 6.49 -19.38
CA ARG A 29 17.85 6.95 -18.59
C ARG A 29 17.20 5.82 -17.78
N LEU A 30 17.15 4.60 -18.33
CA LEU A 30 16.62 3.42 -17.63
C LEU A 30 17.53 2.97 -16.48
N GLN A 31 18.85 3.05 -16.64
CA GLN A 31 19.79 2.76 -15.56
C GLN A 31 19.69 3.79 -14.44
N ILE A 32 19.57 5.08 -14.78
CA ILE A 32 19.35 6.15 -13.80
C ILE A 32 18.06 5.90 -13.01
N LEU A 33 16.96 5.58 -13.70
CA LEU A 33 15.69 5.28 -13.04
C LEU A 33 15.82 4.08 -12.07
N THR A 34 16.34 2.96 -12.56
CA THR A 34 16.36 1.69 -11.81
C THR A 34 17.43 1.60 -10.74
N LYS A 35 18.57 2.29 -10.92
CA LYS A 35 19.70 2.23 -9.98
C LYS A 35 19.75 3.39 -9.00
N ILE A 36 19.13 4.53 -9.32
CA ILE A 36 19.19 5.73 -8.47
C ILE A 36 17.80 6.05 -7.92
N PHE A 37 16.84 6.37 -8.79
CA PHE A 37 15.54 6.86 -8.36
C PHE A 37 14.67 5.79 -7.65
N ILE A 38 14.61 4.57 -8.19
CA ILE A 38 13.81 3.49 -7.58
C ILE A 38 14.34 3.11 -6.19
N PRO A 39 15.65 2.81 -5.99
CA PRO A 39 16.18 2.46 -4.68
C PRO A 39 16.04 3.58 -3.66
N ALA A 40 16.28 4.84 -4.06
CA ALA A 40 16.06 5.99 -3.20
C ALA A 40 14.60 6.09 -2.74
N SER A 41 13.66 5.76 -3.62
CA SER A 41 12.22 5.87 -3.35
C SER A 41 11.61 4.68 -2.62
N VAL A 42 12.39 3.67 -2.22
CA VAL A 42 11.87 2.47 -1.55
C VAL A 42 11.02 2.81 -0.31
N PRO A 43 11.41 3.75 0.58
CA PRO A 43 10.57 4.10 1.73
C PRO A 43 9.22 4.72 1.34
N ALA A 44 9.23 5.59 0.33
CA ALA A 44 8.02 6.21 -0.20
C ALA A 44 7.10 5.20 -0.90
N LEU A 45 7.68 4.28 -1.68
CA LEU A 45 6.97 3.18 -2.34
C LEU A 45 6.36 2.21 -1.33
N ALA A 46 7.10 1.85 -0.28
CA ALA A 46 6.60 0.96 0.78
C ALA A 46 5.44 1.58 1.56
N THR A 47 5.55 2.87 1.86
CA THR A 47 4.48 3.68 2.48
C THR A 47 3.22 3.68 1.60
N GLN A 48 3.38 4.02 0.32
CA GLN A 48 2.29 4.04 -0.64
C GLN A 48 1.65 2.65 -0.82
N ALA A 49 2.46 1.60 -0.93
CA ALA A 49 2.00 0.22 -1.08
C ALA A 49 1.19 -0.23 0.12
N THR A 50 1.62 0.13 1.34
CA THR A 50 0.88 -0.17 2.57
C THR A 50 -0.49 0.50 2.57
N PHE A 51 -0.58 1.80 2.27
CA PHE A 51 -1.87 2.48 2.18
C PHE A 51 -2.78 1.91 1.09
N THR A 52 -2.21 1.59 -0.08
CA THR A 52 -2.96 0.97 -1.17
C THR A 52 -3.47 -0.43 -0.78
N PHE A 53 -2.66 -1.23 -0.09
CA PHE A 53 -3.08 -2.52 0.44
C PHE A 53 -4.23 -2.36 1.44
N LEU A 54 -4.09 -1.48 2.43
CA LEU A 54 -5.13 -1.25 3.44
C LEU A 54 -6.44 -0.77 2.80
N TYR A 55 -6.35 0.12 1.81
CA TYR A 55 -7.51 0.58 1.06
C TYR A 55 -8.20 -0.56 0.32
N ALA A 56 -7.44 -1.38 -0.42
CA ALA A 56 -7.98 -2.51 -1.17
C ALA A 56 -8.57 -3.60 -0.24
N TRP A 57 -7.89 -3.92 0.86
CA TRP A 57 -8.31 -4.94 1.83
C TRP A 57 -9.59 -4.56 2.55
N ASN A 58 -9.76 -3.28 2.90
CA ASN A 58 -10.96 -2.78 3.55
C ASN A 58 -12.08 -2.41 2.56
N SER A 59 -11.86 -2.55 1.26
CA SER A 59 -12.85 -2.22 0.25
C SER A 59 -14.05 -3.16 0.33
N PHE A 60 -15.25 -2.58 0.39
CA PHE A 60 -16.51 -3.33 0.46
C PHE A 60 -17.41 -3.03 -0.73
N LEU A 61 -17.72 -1.76 -0.99
CA LEU A 61 -18.69 -1.37 -2.02
C LEU A 61 -18.28 -1.79 -3.43
N TRP A 62 -17.01 -1.60 -3.79
CA TRP A 62 -16.54 -1.96 -5.13
C TRP A 62 -16.62 -3.48 -5.38
N PRO A 63 -16.08 -4.35 -4.49
CA PRO A 63 -16.31 -5.79 -4.59
C PRO A 63 -17.79 -6.19 -4.59
N LEU A 64 -18.62 -5.56 -3.76
CA LEU A 64 -20.05 -5.86 -3.67
C LEU A 64 -20.77 -5.64 -5.00
N VAL A 65 -20.41 -4.58 -5.73
CA VAL A 65 -21.02 -4.23 -7.01
C VAL A 65 -20.51 -5.12 -8.15
N VAL A 66 -19.22 -5.47 -8.14
CA VAL A 66 -18.57 -6.18 -9.26
C VAL A 66 -18.72 -7.70 -9.15
N ILE A 67 -18.75 -8.24 -7.93
CA ILE A 67 -18.86 -9.69 -7.69
C ILE A 67 -20.34 -10.07 -7.67
N ASN A 68 -20.76 -10.88 -8.64
CA ASN A 68 -22.13 -11.38 -8.72
C ASN A 68 -22.49 -12.24 -7.50
N VAL A 69 -23.75 -12.09 -7.03
CA VAL A 69 -24.32 -12.73 -5.83
C VAL A 69 -24.24 -14.27 -5.83
N GLY A 70 -24.02 -14.91 -6.98
CA GLY A 70 -23.87 -16.37 -7.10
C GLY A 70 -22.43 -16.91 -7.13
N LYS A 71 -21.40 -16.05 -7.13
CA LYS A 71 -19.99 -16.45 -7.24
C LYS A 71 -19.25 -16.34 -5.91
N THR A 72 -19.72 -17.08 -4.91
CA THR A 72 -19.19 -17.05 -3.54
C THR A 72 -17.70 -17.39 -3.44
N GLU A 73 -17.19 -18.19 -4.38
CA GLU A 73 -15.77 -18.53 -4.49
C GLU A 73 -14.88 -17.32 -4.80
N ASN A 74 -15.45 -16.23 -5.33
CA ASN A 74 -14.72 -14.99 -5.63
C ASN A 74 -14.92 -13.91 -4.55
N HIS A 75 -15.63 -14.21 -3.46
CA HIS A 75 -15.85 -13.25 -2.39
C HIS A 75 -14.54 -12.88 -1.71
N VAL A 76 -14.24 -11.58 -1.71
CA VAL A 76 -13.22 -11.03 -0.82
C VAL A 76 -13.70 -11.08 0.63
N LEU A 77 -12.76 -10.99 1.56
CA LEU A 77 -13.03 -11.18 2.99
C LEU A 77 -14.14 -10.26 3.53
N THR A 78 -14.20 -9.00 3.08
CA THR A 78 -15.23 -8.04 3.49
C THR A 78 -16.65 -8.49 3.10
N LEU A 79 -16.82 -9.12 1.93
CA LEU A 79 -18.10 -9.68 1.49
C LEU A 79 -18.43 -10.97 2.25
N ALA A 80 -17.43 -11.85 2.44
CA ALA A 80 -17.61 -13.09 3.20
C ALA A 80 -18.04 -12.81 4.65
N LEU A 81 -17.46 -11.80 5.29
CA LEU A 81 -17.87 -11.34 6.62
C LEU A 81 -19.29 -10.77 6.65
N ASN A 82 -19.71 -10.06 5.60
CA ASN A 82 -21.07 -9.56 5.51
C ASN A 82 -22.09 -10.72 5.40
N VAL A 83 -21.80 -11.73 4.58
CA VAL A 83 -22.60 -12.95 4.48
C VAL A 83 -22.62 -13.70 5.82
N LEU A 84 -21.46 -13.84 6.48
CA LEU A 84 -21.36 -14.47 7.79
C LEU A 84 -22.20 -13.74 8.83
N ARG A 85 -22.17 -12.40 8.85
CA ARG A 85 -23.01 -11.58 9.73
C ARG A 85 -24.50 -11.86 9.53
N GLY A 86 -24.94 -12.04 8.29
CA GLY A 86 -26.32 -12.38 7.97
C GLY A 86 -26.71 -13.81 8.39
N ARG A 87 -25.80 -14.79 8.23
CA ARG A 87 -26.05 -16.21 8.57
C ARG A 87 -25.88 -16.54 10.05
N ALA A 88 -25.02 -15.81 10.75
CA ALA A 88 -24.63 -16.04 12.14
C ALA A 88 -25.16 -14.93 13.07
N SER A 89 -26.30 -14.32 12.73
CA SER A 89 -26.89 -13.21 13.51
C SER A 89 -27.06 -13.55 14.99
N ASP A 90 -27.38 -14.81 15.28
CA ASP A 90 -27.67 -15.31 16.63
C ASP A 90 -26.41 -15.83 17.33
N THR A 91 -25.25 -15.79 16.66
CA THR A 91 -23.96 -16.26 17.19
C THR A 91 -22.86 -15.20 17.04
N PRO A 92 -22.89 -14.13 17.87
CA PRO A 92 -21.93 -13.03 17.81
C PRO A 92 -20.46 -13.50 17.90
N ASN A 93 -20.20 -14.59 18.61
CA ASN A 93 -18.87 -15.18 18.77
C ASN A 93 -18.23 -15.54 17.42
N LEU A 94 -19.02 -16.08 16.47
CA LEU A 94 -18.52 -16.44 15.14
C LEU A 94 -18.19 -15.20 14.31
N ILE A 95 -19.00 -14.15 14.42
CA ILE A 95 -18.77 -12.89 13.72
C ILE A 95 -17.50 -12.22 14.25
N LEU A 96 -17.31 -12.18 15.57
CA LEU A 96 -16.11 -11.62 16.21
C LEU A 96 -14.85 -12.41 15.88
N ALA A 97 -14.92 -13.74 15.84
CA ALA A 97 -13.80 -14.58 15.41
C ALA A 97 -13.40 -14.30 13.96
N GLY A 98 -14.39 -14.16 13.05
CA GLY A 98 -14.13 -13.77 11.66
C GLY A 98 -13.50 -12.38 11.54
N ALA A 99 -13.98 -11.41 12.32
CA ALA A 99 -13.41 -10.07 12.37
C ALA A 99 -11.96 -10.07 12.89
N ALA A 100 -11.67 -10.86 13.92
CA ALA A 100 -10.31 -11.01 14.45
C ALA A 100 -9.35 -11.54 13.38
N ILE A 101 -9.74 -12.58 12.63
CA ILE A 101 -8.96 -13.13 11.52
C ILE A 101 -8.73 -12.07 10.44
N ALA A 102 -9.74 -11.25 10.13
CA ALA A 102 -9.64 -10.23 9.09
C ALA A 102 -8.67 -9.08 9.39
N ILE A 103 -8.36 -8.85 10.66
CA ILE A 103 -7.41 -7.83 11.10
C ILE A 103 -5.95 -8.33 11.00
N ILE A 104 -5.72 -9.65 10.98
CA ILE A 104 -4.37 -10.24 10.97
C ILE A 104 -3.54 -9.77 9.76
N PRO A 105 -4.01 -9.85 8.49
CA PRO A 105 -3.19 -9.46 7.35
C PRO A 105 -2.84 -7.95 7.33
N PRO A 106 -3.79 -7.03 7.58
CA PRO A 106 -3.48 -5.61 7.79
C PRO A 106 -2.42 -5.36 8.87
N LEU A 107 -2.50 -6.06 10.01
CA LEU A 107 -1.48 -5.92 11.07
C LEU A 107 -0.10 -6.37 10.60
N ILE A 108 0.00 -7.49 9.88
CA ILE A 108 1.27 -7.97 9.34
C ILE A 108 1.85 -6.93 8.38
N VAL A 109 1.05 -6.42 7.44
CA VAL A 109 1.50 -5.41 6.47
C VAL A 109 1.93 -4.13 7.19
N PHE A 110 1.19 -3.69 8.21
CA PHE A 110 1.56 -2.53 9.01
C PHE A 110 2.90 -2.71 9.74
N ILE A 111 3.11 -3.85 10.39
CA ILE A 111 4.37 -4.17 11.10
C ILE A 111 5.55 -4.22 10.13
N LEU A 112 5.36 -4.75 8.92
CA LEU A 112 6.41 -4.74 7.88
C LEU A 112 6.66 -3.34 7.32
N GLY A 113 5.62 -2.52 7.23
CA GLY A 113 5.68 -1.14 6.74
C GLY A 113 6.25 -0.13 7.74
N GLN A 114 6.13 -0.37 9.05
CA GLN A 114 6.40 0.60 10.12
C GLN A 114 7.76 1.32 9.99
N ARG A 115 8.82 0.59 9.60
CA ARG A 115 10.18 1.16 9.46
C ARG A 115 10.26 2.22 8.35
N PHE A 116 9.51 2.03 7.27
CA PHE A 116 9.55 2.92 6.10
C PHE A 116 8.75 4.21 6.31
N PHE A 117 7.71 4.16 7.15
CA PHE A 117 6.97 5.36 7.54
C PHE A 117 7.86 6.33 8.34
N VAL A 118 8.67 5.81 9.26
CA VAL A 118 9.59 6.63 10.07
C VAL A 118 10.63 7.30 9.17
N GLU A 119 11.25 6.55 8.26
CA GLU A 119 12.23 7.09 7.30
C GLU A 119 11.61 8.14 6.37
N SER A 120 10.40 7.90 5.84
CA SER A 120 9.72 8.84 4.94
C SER A 120 9.32 10.15 5.64
N VAL A 121 8.97 10.12 6.92
CA VAL A 121 8.64 11.34 7.69
C VAL A 121 9.92 12.13 7.98
N THR A 122 11.02 11.47 8.35
CA THR A 122 12.29 12.14 8.63
C THR A 122 12.90 12.80 7.39
N SER A 123 12.85 12.18 6.20
CA SER A 123 13.36 12.82 4.98
C SER A 123 12.55 14.06 4.57
N SER A 124 11.28 14.15 5.00
CA SER A 124 10.43 15.32 4.79
C SER A 124 10.58 16.40 5.88
N GLY A 125 11.15 16.04 7.04
CA GLY A 125 11.25 16.88 8.24
C GLY A 125 12.57 17.62 8.46
N VAL A 126 13.64 17.32 7.72
CA VAL A 126 14.96 18.00 7.86
C VAL A 126 15.01 19.33 7.06
N LYS A 127 13.89 20.05 6.99
CA LYS A 127 13.89 21.49 6.70
C LYS A 127 13.50 22.23 7.97
N GLY A 128 14.42 22.20 8.92
CA GLY A 128 14.51 23.06 10.10
C GLY A 128 15.97 23.43 10.28
#